data_AF-A0AAW2PFH9-F1
#
_entry.id   AF-A0AAW2PFH9-F1
#
_cell.length_a   1.000
_cell.length_b   1.000
_cell.length_c   1.000
_cell.angle_alpha   90.00
_cell.angle_beta   90.00
_cell.angle_gamma   90.00
#
_symmetry.space_group_name_H-M   'P 1'
#
loop_
_entity.id
_entity.type
_entity.pdbx_description
1 polymer ?
#
loop_
_entity_poly.entity_id
_entity_poly.type
_entity_poly.pdbx_seq_one_letter_code
_entity_poly.pdbx_strand_id
1 'polypeptide(L)' 'MDAAQEAHNREAFRQAVVNTLERRLFYIPSFKIYRGVAGLYDYGPPGCAVKSNVLAFWRQ' A
#
# COMPACT_ATOMS: atom_id res chain seq x y z
N MET A 1 -21.26 14.65 15.04
CA MET A 1 -21.17 13.42 14.22
C MET A 1 -20.60 12.34 15.12
N ASP A 2 -21.10 11.12 15.01
CA ASP A 2 -20.75 10.02 15.94
C ASP A 2 -19.33 9.51 15.66
N ALA A 3 -18.45 9.56 16.66
CA ALA A 3 -17.05 9.16 16.54
C ALA A 3 -16.89 7.68 16.13
N ALA A 4 -17.86 6.82 16.48
CA ALA A 4 -17.89 5.42 16.06
C ALA A 4 -18.08 5.28 14.54
N GLN A 5 -18.96 6.09 13.95
CA GLN A 5 -19.20 6.08 12.50
C GLN A 5 -17.97 6.57 11.73
N GLU A 6 -17.28 7.58 12.24
CA GLU A 6 -16.05 8.07 11.64
C GLU A 6 -14.93 7.02 11.67
N ALA A 7 -14.79 6.28 12.78
CA ALA A 7 -13.82 5.19 12.88
C ALA A 7 -14.12 4.07 11.88
N HIS A 8 -15.39 3.69 11.73
CA HIS A 8 -15.81 2.71 10.72
C HIS A 8 -15.48 3.17 9.30
N ASN A 9 -15.76 4.43 8.97
CA ASN A 9 -15.49 4.99 7.65
C ASN A 9 -13.98 4.99 7.34
N ARG A 10 -13.12 5.31 8.33
CA ARG A 10 -11.66 5.26 8.16
C ARG A 10 -11.16 3.85 7.88
N GLU A 11 -11.68 2.85 8.59
CA GLU A 11 -11.29 1.46 8.36
C GLU A 11 -11.77 0.94 7.00
N ALA A 12 -13.01 1.26 6.61
CA ALA A 12 -13.53 0.92 5.30
C ALA A 12 -12.68 1.53 4.17
N PHE A 13 -12.28 2.79 4.32
CA PHE A 13 -11.37 3.47 3.39
C PHE A 13 -9.99 2.80 3.36
N ARG A 14 -9.40 2.51 4.53
CA ARG A 14 -8.10 1.83 4.64
C ARG A 14 -8.12 0.50 3.90
N GLN A 15 -9.16 -0.30 4.09
CA GLN A 15 -9.32 -1.59 3.42
C GLN A 15 -9.47 -1.42 1.90
N ALA A 16 -10.24 -0.45 1.44
CA ALA A 16 -10.41 -0.16 0.01
C ALA A 16 -9.07 0.24 -0.64
N VAL A 17 -8.26 1.06 0.03
CA VAL A 17 -6.93 1.47 -0.44
C VAL A 17 -5.98 0.27 -0.50
N VAL A 18 -5.88 -0.52 0.58
CA VAL A 18 -5.02 -1.72 0.63
C VAL A 18 -5.38 -2.69 -0.49
N ASN A 19 -6.66 -2.99 -0.66
CA ASN A 19 -7.15 -3.87 -1.73
C ASN A 19 -6.77 -3.35 -3.13
N THR A 20 -6.85 -2.04 -3.34
CA THR A 20 -6.54 -1.44 -4.63
C THR A 20 -5.04 -1.51 -4.91
N LEU A 21 -4.20 -1.16 -3.94
CA LEU A 21 -2.74 -1.17 -4.08
C LEU A 21 -2.21 -2.58 -4.34
N GLU A 22 -2.70 -3.60 -3.62
CA GLU A 22 -2.29 -4.99 -3.84
C GLU A 22 -2.76 -5.54 -5.19
N ARG A 23 -4.03 -5.34 -5.56
CA ARG A 23 -4.59 -5.86 -6.83
C ARG A 23 -3.98 -5.21 -8.06
N ARG A 24 -3.46 -3.98 -7.92
CA ARG A 24 -2.78 -3.24 -8.99
C ARG A 24 -1.25 -3.37 -8.92
N LEU A 25 -0.73 -4.23 -8.05
CA LEU A 25 0.70 -4.50 -7.90
C LEU A 25 1.52 -3.23 -7.63
N PHE A 26 1.00 -2.30 -6.81
CA PHE A 26 1.83 -1.23 -6.26
C PHE A 26 2.83 -1.81 -5.25
N TYR A 27 2.36 -2.69 -4.37
CA TYR A 27 3.21 -3.52 -3.52
C TYR A 27 2.55 -4.88 -3.28
N ILE A 28 3.35 -5.86 -2.89
CA ILE A 28 2.90 -7.17 -2.39
C ILE A 28 3.77 -7.59 -1.19
N PRO A 29 3.28 -8.44 -0.27
CA PRO A 29 4.14 -9.06 0.73
C PRO A 29 5.27 -9.84 0.05
N SER A 30 6.52 -9.62 0.49
CA SER A 30 7.66 -10.35 -0.07
C SER A 30 7.51 -11.84 0.19
N PHE A 31 7.99 -12.68 -0.73
CA PHE A 31 7.87 -14.15 -0.65
C PHE A 31 6.42 -14.65 -0.54
N LYS A 32 5.45 -13.97 -1.17
CA LYS A 32 4.00 -14.30 -1.09
C LYS A 32 3.68 -15.77 -1.36
N ILE A 33 4.36 -16.40 -2.34
CA ILE A 33 4.15 -17.83 -2.67
C ILE A 33 4.62 -18.78 -1.54
N TYR A 34 5.43 -18.27 -0.61
CA TYR A 34 5.94 -18.97 0.57
C TYR A 34 5.29 -18.45 1.88
N ARG A 35 4.05 -17.97 1.82
CA ARG A 35 3.29 -17.37 2.95
C ARG A 35 3.77 -16.00 3.44
N GLY A 36 4.85 -15.48 2.85
CA GLY A 36 5.37 -14.16 3.13
C GLY A 36 6.05 -13.98 4.48
N VAL A 37 6.65 -12.81 4.68
CA VAL A 37 7.37 -12.43 5.90
C VAL A 37 6.87 -11.08 6.39
N ALA A 38 6.44 -10.99 7.64
CA ALA A 38 5.95 -9.74 8.22
C ALA A 38 7.04 -8.65 8.15
N GLY A 39 6.65 -7.46 7.68
CA GLY A 39 7.56 -6.32 7.54
C GLY A 39 8.36 -6.27 6.24
N LEU A 40 8.31 -7.31 5.39
CA LEU A 40 8.96 -7.31 4.07
C LEU A 40 7.94 -7.18 2.93
N TYR A 41 8.19 -6.25 2.01
CA TYR A 41 7.32 -5.95 0.88
C TYR A 41 8.13 -5.71 -0.40
N ASP A 42 7.60 -6.23 -1.51
CA ASP A 42 8.13 -6.03 -2.86
C ASP A 42 7.26 -5.01 -3.60
N TYR A 43 7.90 -3.99 -4.20
CA TYR A 43 7.20 -3.02 -5.05
C TYR A 43 7.07 -3.56 -6.48
N GLY A 44 5.85 -3.53 -7.02
CA GLY A 44 5.63 -3.85 -8.44
C GLY A 44 5.90 -2.63 -9.33
N PRO A 45 5.67 -2.74 -10.66
CA PRO A 45 6.02 -1.71 -11.63
C PRO A 45 5.50 -0.30 -11.28
N PRO A 46 4.21 -0.08 -10.93
CA PRO A 46 3.74 1.25 -10.58
C PRO A 46 4.28 1.73 -9.22
N GLY A 47 4.51 0.83 -8.25
CA GLY A 47 5.11 1.19 -6.96
C GLY A 47 6.56 1.65 -7.09
N CYS A 48 7.35 0.97 -7.93
CA CYS A 48 8.71 1.38 -8.28
C CYS A 48 8.74 2.75 -8.96
N ALA A 49 7.79 3.03 -9.86
CA ALA A 49 7.67 4.34 -10.49
C ALA A 49 7.37 5.45 -9.48
N VAL A 50 6.41 5.24 -8.57
CA VAL A 50 6.11 6.19 -7.48
C VAL A 50 7.33 6.42 -6.59
N LYS A 51 8.00 5.36 -6.16
CA LYS A 51 9.24 5.45 -5.35
C LYS A 51 10.31 6.28 -6.05
N SER A 52 10.53 6.03 -7.34
CA SER A 52 11.50 6.78 -8.15
C SER A 52 11.13 8.26 -8.25
N ASN A 53 9.85 8.57 -8.48
CA ASN A 53 9.37 9.96 -8.61
C ASN A 53 9.53 10.73 -7.29
N VAL A 54 9.17 10.12 -6.16
CA VAL A 54 9.35 10.73 -4.83
C VAL A 54 10.83 10.98 -4.55
N LEU A 55 11.68 10.01 -4.84
CA LEU A 55 13.13 10.13 -4.65
C LEU A 55 13.75 11.20 -5.55
N ALA A 56 13.29 11.30 -6.81
CA ALA A 56 13.73 12.33 -7.74
C ALA A 56 13.31 13.73 -7.25
N PHE A 57 12.08 13.89 -6.79
CA PHE A 57 11.60 15.14 -6.20
C PHE A 57 12.42 15.53 -4.97
N TRP A 58 12.75 14.58 -4.10
CA TRP A 58 13.52 14.85 -2.88
C TRP A 58 14.97 15.29 -3.13
N ARG A 59 15.56 14.88 -4.26
CA ARG A 59 16.96 15.22 -4.60
C ARG A 59 17.12 16.58 -5.27
N GLN A 60 16.01 17.20 -5.68
CA GLN A 60 16.00 18.57 -6.21
C GLN A 60 16.34 19.55 -5.08
#